data_AF-A0A060ZQ53-F1
#
_entry.id   AF-A0A060ZQ53-F1
#
_cell.length_a   1.000
_cell.length_b   1.000
_cell.length_c   1.000
_cell.angle_alpha   90.00
_cell.angle_beta   90.00
_cell.angle_gamma   90.00
#
_symmetry.space_group_name_H-M   'P 1'
#
loop_
_entity.id
_entity.type
_entity.pdbx_description
1 polymer ?
#
loop_
_entity_poly.entity_id
_entity_poly.type
_entity_poly.pdbx_seq_one_letter_code
_entity_poly.pdbx_strand_id
1 'polypeptide(L)'
;MIKERHDTHGTPYSAMAISVPDGASAQQFANILARNPFFVPSIELGKDGLRSDADAVRIGTMHRFKGLEFQRVFLTSVSEGQVPHQRIEQYPPSNPDR
;
A
#
# COMPACT_ATOMS: atom_id res chain seq x y z
N MET A 1 -4.47 -4.22 14.67
CA MET A 1 -4.81 -4.69 13.30
C MET A 1 -3.67 -5.40 12.57
N ILE A 2 -2.61 -4.77 12.02
CA ILE A 2 -1.59 -5.51 11.24
C ILE A 2 -0.87 -6.57 12.08
N LYS A 3 -0.22 -6.13 13.17
CA LYS A 3 0.46 -7.01 14.13
C LYS A 3 -0.48 -8.05 14.74
N GLU A 4 -1.72 -7.66 15.05
CA GLU A 4 -2.76 -8.56 15.51
C GLU A 4 -3.10 -9.67 14.49
N ARG A 5 -3.17 -9.35 13.19
CA ARG A 5 -3.38 -10.38 12.16
C ARG A 5 -2.23 -11.38 12.10
N HIS A 6 -1.01 -10.89 12.28
CA HIS A 6 0.15 -11.75 12.38
C HIS A 6 0.09 -12.62 13.64
N ASP A 7 -0.06 -12.01 14.82
CA ASP A 7 0.03 -12.68 16.11
C ASP A 7 -1.14 -13.64 16.38
N THR A 8 -2.37 -13.28 16.00
CA THR A 8 -3.57 -14.08 16.29
C THR A 8 -3.88 -15.12 15.20
N HIS A 9 -3.63 -14.80 13.94
CA HIS A 9 -4.01 -15.67 12.82
C HIS A 9 -2.80 -16.32 12.12
N GLY A 10 -1.58 -16.14 12.64
CA GLY A 10 -0.36 -16.72 12.08
C GLY A 10 -0.08 -16.30 10.65
N THR A 11 -0.61 -15.15 10.22
CA THR A 11 -0.42 -14.67 8.85
C THR A 11 0.95 -14.02 8.74
N PRO A 12 1.86 -14.51 7.87
CA PRO A 12 3.17 -13.90 7.71
C PRO A 12 3.03 -12.48 7.16
N TYR A 13 3.90 -11.57 7.57
CA TYR A 13 3.87 -10.17 7.11
C TYR A 13 4.05 -10.05 5.59
N SER A 14 4.83 -10.94 5.00
CA SER A 14 5.01 -11.08 3.54
C SER A 14 3.71 -11.36 2.78
N ALA A 15 2.70 -11.95 3.43
CA ALA A 15 1.37 -12.17 2.85
C ALA A 15 0.41 -10.97 3.03
N MET A 16 0.92 -9.83 3.53
CA MET A 16 0.14 -8.62 3.77
C MET A 16 0.68 -7.43 2.95
N ALA A 17 -0.23 -6.55 2.54
CA ALA A 17 0.11 -5.30 1.89
C ALA A 17 -0.69 -4.10 2.40
N ILE A 18 -0.12 -2.90 2.29
CA ILE A 18 -0.72 -1.62 2.64
C ILE A 18 -0.69 -0.72 1.41
N SER A 19 -1.86 -0.38 0.89
CA SER A 19 -1.97 0.62 -0.15
C SER A 19 -2.02 2.02 0.44
N VAL A 20 -1.21 2.91 -0.10
CA VAL A 20 -1.15 4.35 0.23
C VAL A 20 -1.51 5.21 -0.99
N PRO A 21 -1.93 6.47 -0.81
CA PRO A 21 -2.34 7.33 -1.92
C PRO A 21 -1.16 7.72 -2.83
N ASP A 22 0.03 7.97 -2.27
CA ASP A 22 1.23 8.38 -3.00
C ASP A 22 2.53 7.81 -2.40
N GLY A 23 3.66 8.02 -3.09
CA GLY A 23 4.96 7.52 -2.66
C GLY A 23 5.51 8.20 -1.40
N ALA A 24 5.20 9.47 -1.18
CA ALA A 24 5.60 10.16 0.05
C ALA A 24 4.94 9.50 1.28
N SER A 25 3.67 9.14 1.13
CA SER A 25 2.91 8.40 2.13
C SER A 25 3.50 7.01 2.39
N ALA A 26 4.04 6.32 1.39
CA ALA A 26 4.66 5.00 1.56
C ALA A 26 5.84 5.07 2.55
N GLN A 27 6.75 6.01 2.31
CA GLN A 27 7.92 6.22 3.15
C GLN A 27 7.53 6.66 4.57
N GLN A 28 6.54 7.55 4.71
CA GLN A 28 6.03 7.96 6.02
C GLN A 28 5.42 6.77 6.79
N PHE A 29 4.61 5.96 6.13
CA PHE A 29 3.96 4.81 6.75
C PHE A 29 4.97 3.75 7.17
N ALA A 30 5.98 3.47 6.35
CA ALA A 30 7.09 2.59 6.70
C ALA A 30 7.81 3.06 7.97
N ASN A 31 8.08 4.37 8.07
CA ASN A 31 8.72 4.97 9.25
C ASN A 31 7.86 4.88 10.51
N ILE A 32 6.54 5.03 10.40
CA ILE A 32 5.61 4.88 11.54
C ILE A 32 5.60 3.42 12.02
N LEU A 33 5.49 2.47 11.10
CA LEU A 33 5.43 1.04 11.43
C LEU A 33 6.72 0.53 12.09
N ALA A 34 7.87 1.04 11.68
CA ALA A 34 9.16 0.65 12.25
C ALA A 34 9.39 1.14 13.69
N ARG A 35 8.56 2.07 14.20
CA ARG A 35 8.74 2.73 15.50
C ARG A 35 7.75 2.21 16.54
N ASN A 36 8.03 2.56 17.80
CA ASN A 36 7.10 2.37 18.93
C ASN A 36 5.75 3.04 18.61
N PRO A 37 4.59 2.38 18.82
CA PRO A 37 4.39 1.05 19.44
C PRO A 37 4.26 -0.14 18.48
N PHE A 38 4.52 0.05 17.19
CA PHE A 38 4.15 -0.95 16.19
C PHE A 38 5.23 -2.01 15.96
N PHE A 39 6.47 -1.59 15.72
CA PHE A 39 7.60 -2.48 15.39
C PHE A 39 7.25 -3.54 14.31
N VAL A 40 6.53 -3.12 13.27
CA VAL A 40 6.14 -3.97 12.14
C VAL A 40 7.17 -3.80 11.01
N PRO A 41 7.84 -4.88 10.57
CA PRO A 41 8.76 -4.81 9.44
C PRO A 41 7.97 -4.50 8.16
N SER A 42 8.50 -3.58 7.35
CA SER A 42 7.86 -3.20 6.09
C SER A 42 8.88 -2.93 4.99
N ILE A 43 8.45 -3.15 3.74
CA ILE A 43 9.26 -2.93 2.53
C ILE A 43 8.40 -2.19 1.51
N GLU A 44 8.95 -1.10 0.97
CA GLU A 44 8.29 -0.36 -0.11
C GLU A 44 8.36 -1.14 -1.43
N LEU A 45 7.23 -1.24 -2.13
CA LEU A 45 7.15 -1.81 -3.46
C LEU A 45 7.66 -0.81 -4.51
N GLY A 46 8.91 -1.02 -4.91
CA GLY A 46 9.55 -0.27 -6.00
C GLY A 46 9.00 -0.63 -7.38
N LYS A 47 9.62 -0.03 -8.42
CA LYS A 47 9.25 -0.26 -9.82
C LYS A 47 9.41 -1.72 -10.26
N ASP A 48 10.29 -2.45 -9.59
CA ASP A 48 10.66 -3.81 -9.95
C ASP A 48 9.80 -4.90 -9.26
N GLY A 49 8.75 -4.53 -8.53
CA GLY A 49 7.85 -5.47 -7.85
C GLY A 49 8.43 -6.07 -6.57
N LEU A 50 7.96 -7.28 -6.19
CA LEU A 50 8.48 -8.01 -5.02
C LEU A 50 9.89 -8.53 -5.32
N ARG A 51 10.92 -7.87 -4.77
CA ARG A 51 12.32 -8.31 -4.86
C ARG A 51 12.87 -9.02 -3.62
N SER A 52 12.08 -9.10 -2.56
CA SER A 52 12.54 -9.61 -1.26
C SER A 52 11.65 -10.75 -0.81
N ASP A 53 12.28 -11.81 -0.32
CA ASP A 53 11.64 -12.90 0.42
C ASP A 53 11.52 -12.59 1.92
N ALA A 54 11.90 -11.38 2.33
CA ALA A 54 11.80 -10.96 3.73
C ALA A 54 10.33 -10.93 4.18
N ASP A 55 10.12 -11.46 5.40
CA ASP A 55 8.82 -11.44 6.06
C ASP A 55 8.49 -10.04 6.57
N ALA A 56 7.95 -9.22 5.68
CA ALA A 56 7.68 -7.81 5.91
C ALA A 56 6.43 -7.39 5.14
N VAL A 57 5.69 -6.42 5.68
CA VAL A 57 4.50 -5.91 5.03
C VAL A 57 4.89 -5.11 3.80
N ARG A 58 4.25 -5.37 2.66
CA ARG A 58 4.51 -4.60 1.43
C ARG A 58 3.75 -3.27 1.48
N ILE A 59 4.42 -2.16 1.24
CA ILE A 59 3.79 -0.83 1.20
C ILE A 59 3.95 -0.25 -0.18
N GLY A 60 2.88 0.26 -0.77
CA GLY A 60 2.98 0.90 -2.07
C GLY A 60 1.71 1.61 -2.46
N THR A 61 1.77 2.34 -3.56
CA THR A 61 0.55 2.91 -4.15
C THR A 61 -0.27 1.84 -4.84
N MET A 62 -1.60 2.05 -4.96
CA MET A 62 -2.52 1.08 -5.57
C MET A 62 -2.02 0.51 -6.90
N HIS A 63 -1.48 1.34 -7.79
CA HIS A 63 -1.04 0.89 -9.12
C HIS A 63 0.15 -0.08 -9.06
N ARG A 64 0.95 -0.05 -7.98
CA ARG A 64 2.06 -0.99 -7.77
C ARG A 64 1.56 -2.40 -7.43
N PHE A 65 0.30 -2.55 -7.03
CA PHE A 65 -0.28 -3.85 -6.66
C PHE A 65 -0.90 -4.58 -7.85
N LYS A 66 -0.92 -3.97 -9.05
CA LYS A 66 -1.49 -4.61 -10.25
C LYS A 66 -0.77 -5.94 -10.54
N GLY A 67 -1.55 -7.03 -10.61
CA GLY A 67 -1.02 -8.37 -10.87
C GLY A 67 -0.34 -9.03 -9.67
N LEU A 68 -0.45 -8.43 -8.48
CA LEU A 68 0.02 -9.00 -7.23
C LEU A 68 -1.18 -9.45 -6.39
N GLU A 69 -0.99 -10.54 -5.65
CA GLU A 69 -1.99 -11.05 -4.72
C GLU A 69 -1.39 -11.12 -3.33
N PHE A 70 -2.17 -10.68 -2.35
CA PHE A 70 -1.83 -10.75 -0.93
C PHE A 70 -3.02 -11.36 -0.20
N GLN A 71 -2.74 -12.16 0.82
CA GLN A 71 -3.82 -12.72 1.64
C GLN A 71 -4.60 -11.61 2.36
N ARG A 72 -3.94 -10.49 2.67
CA ARG A 72 -4.58 -9.31 3.28
C ARG A 72 -4.06 -8.02 2.66
N VAL A 73 -4.98 -7.15 2.27
CA VAL A 73 -4.67 -5.79 1.78
C VAL A 73 -5.35 -4.78 2.68
N PHE A 74 -4.57 -3.85 3.22
CA PHE A 74 -5.04 -2.71 3.99
C PHE A 74 -5.03 -1.47 3.12
N LEU A 75 -6.18 -0.83 2.92
CA LEU A 75 -6.27 0.42 2.19
C LEU A 75 -6.23 1.58 3.18
N THR A 76 -5.23 2.45 3.05
CA THR A 76 -5.13 3.68 3.85
C THR A 76 -5.78 4.84 3.12
N SER A 77 -6.19 5.87 3.87
CA SER A 77 -6.74 7.12 3.31
C SER A 77 -7.95 6.91 2.39
N VAL A 78 -8.91 6.08 2.80
CA VAL A 78 -10.21 5.96 2.12
C VAL A 78 -11.06 7.18 2.51
N SER A 79 -10.78 8.30 1.84
CA SER A 79 -11.51 9.57 1.95
C SER A 79 -11.68 10.18 0.55
N GLU A 80 -12.69 11.04 0.37
CA GLU A 80 -12.94 11.74 -0.89
C GLU A 80 -11.69 12.50 -1.37
N GLY A 81 -11.34 12.36 -2.65
CA GLY A 81 -10.15 12.96 -3.28
C GLY A 81 -8.81 12.27 -2.99
N GLN A 82 -8.75 11.31 -2.05
CA GLN A 82 -7.57 10.49 -1.76
C GLN A 82 -7.60 9.16 -2.54
N VAL A 83 -8.76 8.51 -2.58
CA VAL A 83 -9.02 7.32 -3.40
C VAL A 83 -10.43 7.39 -4.01
N PRO A 84 -10.57 7.49 -5.35
CA PRO A 84 -9.53 7.76 -6.33
C PRO A 84 -8.90 9.14 -6.10
N HIS A 85 -7.64 9.31 -6.49
CA HIS A 85 -6.97 10.59 -6.34
C HIS A 85 -7.73 11.66 -7.17
N GLN A 86 -8.00 12.83 -6.60
CA GLN A 86 -8.79 13.91 -7.23
C GLN A 86 -8.31 14.29 -8.65
N ARG A 87 -7.03 14.08 -8.98
CA ARG A 87 -6.50 14.26 -10.33
C ARG A 87 -7.18 13.39 -11.39
N ILE A 88 -7.76 12.25 -11.00
CA ILE A 88 -8.46 11.31 -11.88
C ILE A 88 -9.88 11.82 -12.20
N GLU A 89 -10.49 12.63 -11.32
CA GLU A 89 -11.81 13.21 -11.54
C GLU A 89 -11.81 14.38 -12.54
N GLN A 90 -10.62 14.87 -12.90
CA GLN A 90 -10.46 15.80 -14.01
C GLN A 90 -10.64 15.03 -15.32
N TYR A 91 -11.90 14.82 -15.71
CA TYR A 91 -12.24 14.36 -17.05
C TYR A 91 -11.58 15.32 -18.05
N PRO A 92 -10.73 14.86 -18.99
CA PRO A 92 -10.23 15.72 -20.04
C PRO A 92 -11.45 16.33 -20.74
N PRO A 93 -11.52 17.66 -20.98
CA PRO A 93 -12.54 18.21 -21.84
C PRO A 93 -12.48 17.42 -23.15
N SER A 94 -13.62 16.81 -23.50
CA SER A 94 -13.81 15.93 -24.64
C SER A 94 -12.86 16.28 -25.79
N ASN A 95 -11.96 15.36 -26.13
CA ASN A 95 -11.23 15.45 -27.39
C ASN A 95 -12.27 15.50 -28.53
N PRO A 96 -12.39 16.60 -29.29
CA PRO A 96 -13.42 16.70 -30.32
C PRO A 96 -13.14 15.85 -31.58
N ASP A 97 -12.04 15.08 -31.62
CA ASP A 97 -11.64 14.27 -32.79
C ASP A 97 -11.84 12.74 -32.61
N ARG A 98 -13.04 12.29 -32.22
CA ARG A 98 -13.48 10.89 -32.47
C ARG A 98 -14.89 10.83 -33.03
#